data_AF-A0A5C6ECI1-F1
#
_entry.id   AF-A0A5C6ECI1-F1
#
_cell.length_a   1.000
_cell.length_b   1.000
_cell.length_c   1.000
_cell.angle_alpha   90.00
_cell.angle_beta   90.00
_cell.angle_gamma   90.00
#
_symmetry.space_group_name_H-M   'P 1'
#
loop_
_entity.id
_entity.type
_entity.pdbx_description
1 polymer ?
#
loop_
_entity_poly.entity_id
_entity_poly.type
_entity_poly.pdbx_seq_one_letter_code
_entity_poly.pdbx_strand_id
1 'polypeptide(L)'
;MSDFRTGIRYGKDDHSIQIDKPSCPTWMSKEEYEGYPDFIMIREIKIHVTNQDFRTREIIVHTSLETDRTATNPECSSGDRRSANSC
;
A
#
# COMPACT_ATOMS: atom_id res chain seq x y z
N MET A 1 9.00 9.20 12.66
CA MET A 1 10.11 9.93 12.00
C MET A 1 10.89 8.87 11.24
N SER A 2 10.92 8.93 9.91
CA SER A 2 11.50 7.87 9.08
C SER A 2 13.03 7.95 9.07
N ASP A 3 13.70 6.80 9.21
CA ASP A 3 15.16 6.68 9.12
C ASP A 3 15.59 6.04 7.79
N PHE A 4 15.91 6.89 6.82
CA PHE A 4 16.40 6.55 5.47
C PHE A 4 17.75 5.81 5.46
N ARG A 5 18.33 5.55 6.63
CA ARG A 5 19.54 4.75 6.75
C ARG A 5 19.26 3.26 6.87
N THR A 6 18.02 2.88 7.17
CA THR A 6 17.58 1.49 7.37
C THR A 6 16.91 0.92 6.13
N GLY A 7 16.47 -0.34 6.17
CA GLY A 7 15.72 -0.96 5.08
C GLY A 7 16.50 -1.20 3.78
N ILE A 8 15.76 -1.43 2.69
CA ILE A 8 16.31 -1.65 1.35
C ILE A 8 16.33 -0.30 0.63
N ARG A 9 17.52 0.20 0.29
CA ARG A 9 17.67 1.49 -0.41
C ARG A 9 17.57 1.32 -1.93
N TYR A 10 16.79 2.19 -2.58
CA TYR A 10 16.72 2.28 -4.04
C TYR A 10 17.45 3.51 -4.58
N GLY A 11 17.72 4.49 -3.74
CA GLY A 11 18.42 5.71 -4.09
C GLY A 11 18.59 6.64 -2.90
N LYS A 12 19.06 7.86 -3.17
CA LYS A 12 19.02 8.92 -2.16
C LYS A 12 17.56 9.22 -1.83
N ASP A 13 17.22 9.29 -0.54
CA ASP A 13 15.88 9.66 -0.06
C ASP A 13 14.75 8.70 -0.49
N ASP A 14 15.11 7.47 -0.87
CA ASP A 14 14.17 6.45 -1.37
C ASP A 14 14.58 5.06 -0.87
N HIS A 15 13.73 4.47 -0.03
CA HIS A 15 13.95 3.16 0.57
C HIS A 15 12.64 2.42 0.84
N SER A 16 12.72 1.12 1.08
CA SER A 16 11.63 0.31 1.63
C SER A 16 11.94 -0.17 3.02
N ILE A 17 10.94 -0.11 3.89
CA ILE A 17 10.98 -0.67 5.25
C ILE A 17 9.98 -1.82 5.39
N GLN A 18 10.30 -2.75 6.29
CA GLN A 18 9.36 -3.78 6.73
C GLN A 18 8.57 -3.24 7.93
N ILE A 19 7.25 -3.43 7.89
CA ILE A 19 6.37 -3.18 9.03
C ILE A 19 5.72 -4.50 9.41
N ASP A 20 5.99 -4.95 10.63
CA ASP A 20 5.42 -6.18 11.15
C ASP A 20 3.94 -6.01 11.46
N LYS A 21 3.19 -7.10 11.30
CA LYS A 21 1.77 -7.16 11.65
C LYS A 21 1.60 -6.82 13.13
N PRO A 22 0.84 -5.76 13.48
CA PRO A 22 0.62 -5.38 14.87
C PRO A 22 -0.27 -6.42 15.54
N SER A 23 -0.27 -6.53 16.86
CA SER A 23 -1.17 -7.44 17.59
C SER A 23 -2.64 -7.25 17.20
N CYS A 24 -3.43 -8.34 17.23
CA CYS A 24 -4.84 -8.33 16.88
C CYS A 24 -5.59 -7.24 17.66
N PRO A 25 -6.20 -6.25 16.98
CA PRO A 25 -6.93 -5.19 17.64
C PRO A 25 -8.28 -5.69 18.17
N THR A 26 -8.84 -5.02 19.17
CA THR A 26 -10.06 -5.45 19.87
C THR A 26 -11.32 -5.47 19.01
N TRP A 27 -11.30 -4.77 17.87
CA TRP A 27 -12.43 -4.66 16.95
C TRP A 27 -12.41 -5.70 15.82
N MET A 28 -11.32 -6.45 15.67
CA MET A 28 -11.14 -7.45 14.61
C MET A 28 -11.28 -8.86 15.19
N SER A 29 -11.95 -9.76 14.46
CA SER A 29 -12.00 -11.17 14.84
C SER A 29 -10.63 -11.84 14.67
N LYS A 30 -10.38 -12.92 15.41
CA LYS A 30 -9.09 -13.62 15.31
C LYS A 30 -8.93 -14.27 13.94
N GLU A 31 -10.00 -14.82 13.40
CA GLU A 31 -10.04 -15.48 12.10
C GLU A 31 -9.74 -14.48 10.96
N GLU A 32 -10.32 -13.28 11.02
CA GLU A 32 -10.02 -12.20 10.07
C GLU A 32 -8.57 -11.73 10.21
N TYR A 33 -8.09 -11.56 11.45
CA TYR A 33 -6.73 -11.13 11.73
C TYR A 33 -5.65 -12.11 11.23
N GLU A 34 -5.91 -13.41 11.37
CA GLU A 34 -5.02 -14.47 10.89
C GLU A 34 -4.89 -14.49 9.36
N GLY A 35 -5.86 -13.93 8.63
CA GLY A 35 -5.83 -13.80 7.18
C GLY A 35 -4.84 -12.75 6.66
N TYR A 36 -4.33 -11.84 7.50
CA TYR A 36 -3.38 -10.82 7.09
C TYR A 36 -1.93 -11.32 7.13
N PRO A 37 -1.06 -10.84 6.21
CA PRO A 37 0.34 -11.21 6.18
C PRO A 37 1.07 -10.79 7.46
N ASP A 38 2.11 -11.53 7.85
CA ASP A 38 2.88 -11.26 9.07
C ASP A 38 3.69 -9.97 9.02
N PHE A 39 3.96 -9.45 7.82
CA PHE A 39 4.56 -8.14 7.62
C PHE A 39 4.16 -7.59 6.25
N ILE A 40 4.33 -6.29 6.07
CA ILE A 40 4.22 -5.60 4.78
C ILE A 40 5.49 -4.82 4.49
N MET A 41 5.77 -4.62 3.21
CA MET A 41 6.83 -3.73 2.76
C MET A 41 6.22 -2.40 2.33
N ILE A 42 6.69 -1.31 2.92
CA ILE A 42 6.29 0.05 2.56
C ILE A 42 7.50 0.76 1.98
N ARG A 43 7.29 1.42 0.83
CA ARG A 43 8.29 2.33 0.26
C ARG A 43 8.07 3.73 0.83
N GLU A 44 9.14 4.33 1.32
CA GLU A 44 9.16 5.71 1.81
C GLU A 44 10.05 6.55 0.90
N ILE A 45 9.51 7.69 0.46
CA ILE A 45 10.21 8.62 -0.43
C ILE A 45 10.19 9.99 0.22
N LYS A 46 11.37 10.59 0.38
CA LYS A 46 11.52 11.96 0.84
C LYS A 46 11.68 12.93 -0.33
N ILE A 47 10.76 13.88 -0.41
CA ILE A 47 10.69 14.92 -1.43
C ILE A 47 11.09 16.25 -0.81
N HIS A 48 12.06 16.92 -1.43
CA HIS A 48 12.50 18.25 -1.04
C HIS A 48 11.73 19.31 -1.83
N VAL A 49 10.99 20.17 -1.13
CA VAL A 49 10.21 21.25 -1.74
C VAL A 49 11.10 22.49 -1.85
N THR A 50 11.48 22.80 -3.08
CA THR A 50 12.39 23.93 -3.38
C THR A 50 11.65 25.24 -3.62
N ASN A 51 10.33 25.19 -3.87
CA ASN A 51 9.54 26.39 -4.10
C ASN A 51 9.44 27.24 -2.83
N GLN A 52 9.71 28.55 -2.95
CA GLN A 52 9.78 29.48 -1.82
C GLN A 52 8.40 29.82 -1.23
N ASP A 53 7.33 29.64 -1.99
CA ASP A 53 5.96 29.97 -1.59
C ASP A 53 5.35 28.91 -0.65
N PHE A 54 5.96 27.72 -0.57
CA PHE A 54 5.53 26.66 0.34
C PHE A 54 6.24 26.76 1.68
N ARG A 55 5.46 26.65 2.77
CA ARG A 55 6.00 26.61 4.14
C ARG A 55 6.74 25.31 4.43
N THR A 56 6.29 24.20 3.86
CA THR A 56 6.90 22.88 4.06
C THR A 56 8.07 22.68 3.11
N ARG A 57 9.22 22.24 3.66
CA ARG A 57 10.46 21.99 2.89
C ARG A 57 10.72 20.52 2.60
N GLU A 58 10.06 19.63 3.31
CA GLU A 58 10.25 18.19 3.22
C GLU A 58 8.90 17.47 3.32
N ILE A 59 8.66 16.52 2.42
CA ILE A 59 7.49 15.64 2.43
C ILE A 59 7.98 14.21 2.41
N ILE A 60 7.51 13.39 3.34
CA ILE A 60 7.77 11.94 3.34
C ILE A 60 6.48 11.26 2.89
N VAL A 61 6.55 10.55 1.77
CA VAL A 61 5.43 9.80 1.21
C VAL A 61 5.61 8.34 1.59
N HIS A 62 4.59 7.75 2.22
CA HIS A 62 4.53 6.32 2.48
C HIS A 62 3.59 5.69 1.44
N THR A 63 4.10 4.76 0.64
CA THR A 63 3.30 3.99 -0.32
C THR A 63 3.46 2.51 -0.02
N SER A 64 2.36 1.80 0.21
CA SER A 64 2.39 0.33 0.12
C SER A 64 2.56 -0.02 -1.36
N LEU A 65 3.58 -0.82 -1.68
CA LEU A 65 3.62 -1.47 -2.98
C LEU A 65 2.51 -2.52 -2.95
N GLU A 66 1.30 -2.14 -3.36
CA GLU A 66 0.37 -3.13 -3.88
C GLU A 66 1.08 -3.76 -5.07
N THR A 67 1.59 -4.95 -4.86
CA THR A 67 2.09 -5.74 -5.97
C THR A 67 0.86 -6.06 -6.83
N ASP A 68 0.68 -5.35 -7.94
CA ASP A 68 -0.24 -5.69 -9.04
C ASP A 68 0.24 -6.96 -9.77
N ARG A 69 0.57 -8.01 -9.01
CA ARG A 69 0.88 -9.32 -9.55
C ARG A 69 0.06 -10.33 -8.79
N THR A 70 -1.05 -10.66 -9.46
CA THR A 70 -1.94 -11.80 -9.26
C THR A 70 -2.80 -11.77 -8.00
N ALA A 71 -3.91 -11.04 -8.06
CA ALA A 71 -5.16 -11.64 -7.60
C ALA A 71 -5.51 -12.77 -8.59
N THR A 72 -5.02 -13.99 -8.33
CA THR A 72 -5.50 -15.18 -9.04
C THR A 72 -6.86 -15.56 -8.47
N ASN A 73 -7.88 -14.72 -8.69
CA ASN A 73 -9.26 -15.17 -8.60
C ASN A 73 -9.86 -14.97 -10.00
N PRO A 74 -10.10 -16.05 -10.77
CA PRO A 74 -10.85 -15.98 -12.00
C PRO A 74 -12.34 -15.93 -11.66
N GLU A 75 -12.79 -14.89 -10.94
CA GLU A 75 -14.21 -14.64 -10.77
C GLU A 75 -14.54 -13.20 -11.15
N CYS A 76 -14.43 -12.93 -12.44
CA CYS A 76 -15.29 -11.97 -13.09
C CYS A 76 -16.13 -12.74 -14.12
N SER A 77 -17.04 -13.57 -13.61
CA SER A 77 -18.01 -14.29 -14.42
C SER A 77 -19.41 -13.89 -13.99
N SER A 78 -20.19 -13.42 -14.97
CA SER A 78 -21.67 -13.38 -14.98
C SER A 78 -22.35 -12.09 -14.50
N GLY A 79 -22.14 -11.00 -15.24
CA GLY A 79 -23.10 -9.89 -15.33
C GLY A 79 -24.07 -10.10 -16.49
N ASP A 80 -25.06 -10.96 -16.26
CA ASP A 80 -26.38 -11.09 -16.90
C ASP A 80 -26.66 -10.26 -18.19
N ARG A 81 -26.58 -10.92 -19.37
CA ARG A 81 -27.12 -10.39 -20.63
C ARG A 81 -28.66 -10.47 -20.56
N ARG A 82 -29.29 -9.47 -19.96
CA ARG A 82 -30.73 -9.27 -20.18
C ARG A 82 -30.96 -8.79 -21.61
N SER A 83 -31.53 -9.72 -22.37
CA SER A 83 -32.14 -9.56 -23.68
C SER A 83 -32.94 -8.26 -23.78
N ALA A 84 -32.55 -7.38 -24.69
CA ALA A 84 -33.44 -6.39 -25.28
C ALA A 84 -33.89 -6.93 -26.64
N ASN A 85 -34.97 -7.72 -26.64
CA ASN A 85 -35.75 -7.98 -27.83
C ASN A 85 -36.64 -6.75 -28.10
N SER A 86 -36.53 -6.22 -29.33
CA SER A 86 -37.60 -5.69 -30.19
C SER A 86 -38.63 -4.71 -29.59
N CYS A 87 -38.53 -3.43 -29.98
CA CYS A 87 -39.55 -2.66 -30.73
C CYS A 87 -39.00 -1.28 -31.10
#